data_AF-A0A8B8FQE5-F1
#
_entry.id   AF-A0A8B8FQE5-F1
#
_cell.length_a   1.000
_cell.length_b   1.000
_cell.length_c   1.000
_cell.angle_alpha   90.00
_cell.angle_beta   90.00
_cell.angle_gamma   90.00
#
_symmetry.space_group_name_H-M   'P 1'
#
loop_
_entity.id
_entity.type
_entity.pdbx_description
1 polymer ?
#
loop_
_entity_poly.entity_id
_entity_poly.type
_entity_poly.pdbx_seq_one_letter_code
_entity_poly.pdbx_strand_id
1 'polypeptide(L)'
;MVIECSKKEREKLFSQSNGALLPGYTGHCPTLKFRFGKRYGANTLEIIQELREKGMIKQCDLKNVYLRDSPLDKLQPKPSVNDFKINTDKQQETVNNYQRYILGYTGYIPGMHFRYGKTFCTLAQECEENMLVKLSSEQSRKTIDKPVRFLPPKMVPDKANMRLQHTLNKYKRSKDFKDHKVSSELPPIAGYTGHIPRLKVSNIAVSLPFHHSAKLGLSKIENAVKECTR
;
A
#
# COMPACT_ATOMS: atom_id res chain seq x y z
N MET A 1 -13.41 28.32 3.49
CA MET A 1 -13.20 29.50 4.36
C MET A 1 -12.37 29.05 5.54
N VAL A 2 -11.09 29.46 5.60
CA VAL A 2 -10.29 29.30 6.81
C VAL A 2 -10.50 30.59 7.60
N ILE A 3 -11.17 30.49 8.75
CA ILE A 3 -11.37 31.64 9.63
C ILE A 3 -10.06 31.81 10.42
N GLU A 4 -9.31 32.86 10.12
CA GLU A 4 -8.12 33.22 10.89
C GLU A 4 -8.56 33.71 12.27
N CYS A 5 -8.28 32.91 13.31
CA CYS A 5 -8.62 33.22 14.69
C CYS A 5 -7.40 33.84 15.39
N SER A 6 -7.60 34.96 16.08
CA SER A 6 -6.51 35.66 16.77
C SER A 6 -5.92 34.78 17.88
N LYS A 7 -4.61 34.93 18.15
CA LYS A 7 -3.92 34.16 19.22
C LYS A 7 -4.66 34.25 20.56
N LYS A 8 -5.19 35.44 20.90
CA LYS A 8 -5.97 35.69 22.12
C LYS A 8 -7.30 34.92 22.14
N GLU A 9 -8.00 34.85 21.02
CA GLU A 9 -9.26 34.13 20.90
C GLU A 9 -9.05 32.62 21.01
N ARG A 10 -7.98 32.13 20.38
CA ARG A 10 -7.54 30.74 20.49
C ARG A 10 -7.21 30.37 21.94
N GLU A 11 -6.40 31.17 22.62
CA GLU A 11 -6.07 30.97 24.04
C GLU A 11 -7.32 31.01 24.93
N LYS A 12 -8.24 31.94 24.66
CA LYS A 12 -9.54 32.02 25.36
C LYS A 12 -10.40 30.78 25.15
N LEU A 13 -10.35 30.15 23.98
CA LEU A 13 -11.11 28.94 23.69
C LEU A 13 -10.52 27.73 24.42
N PHE A 14 -9.19 27.61 24.46
CA PHE A 14 -8.51 26.53 25.18
C PHE A 14 -8.56 26.67 26.72
N SER A 15 -8.62 27.89 27.25
CA SER A 15 -8.73 28.10 28.69
C SER A 15 -10.11 27.74 29.25
N GLN A 16 -11.15 27.72 28.42
CA GLN A 16 -12.52 27.39 28.85
C GLN A 16 -12.71 25.96 29.36
N SER A 17 -11.88 25.01 28.94
CA SER A 17 -11.95 23.62 29.40
C SER A 17 -11.03 23.33 30.60
N ASN A 18 -10.30 24.32 31.08
CA ASN A 18 -9.35 24.13 32.17
C ASN A 18 -10.10 23.88 33.49
N GLY A 19 -9.95 22.67 34.06
CA GLY A 19 -10.66 22.23 35.27
C GLY A 19 -11.98 21.51 35.03
N ALA A 20 -12.45 21.41 33.77
CA ALA A 20 -13.59 20.58 33.40
C ALA A 20 -13.16 19.12 33.14
N LEU A 21 -14.12 18.18 33.15
CA LEU A 21 -13.86 16.83 32.66
C LEU A 21 -13.73 16.84 31.13
N LEU A 22 -12.81 16.03 30.60
CA LEU A 22 -12.62 15.90 29.16
C LEU A 22 -13.81 15.20 28.50
N PRO A 23 -14.23 15.64 27.29
CA PRO A 23 -15.17 14.88 26.48
C PRO A 23 -14.64 13.45 26.27
N GLY A 24 -15.45 12.45 26.64
CA GLY A 24 -15.04 11.03 26.61
C GLY A 24 -14.57 10.47 27.96
N TYR A 25 -14.61 11.25 29.05
CA TYR A 25 -14.44 10.71 30.40
C TYR A 25 -15.54 9.69 30.71
N THR A 26 -15.14 8.44 30.96
CA THR A 26 -16.03 7.29 31.22
C THR A 26 -16.28 7.05 32.72
N GLY A 27 -15.63 7.82 33.60
CA GLY A 27 -15.83 7.72 35.04
C GLY A 27 -17.11 8.40 35.52
N HIS A 28 -17.38 8.28 36.82
CA HIS A 28 -18.56 8.88 37.43
C HIS A 28 -18.40 10.39 37.60
N CYS A 29 -19.33 11.18 37.05
CA CYS A 29 -19.49 12.60 37.37
C CYS A 29 -20.78 12.78 38.20
N PRO A 30 -20.68 13.23 39.46
CA PRO A 30 -21.85 13.46 40.30
C PRO A 30 -22.80 14.46 39.65
N THR A 31 -24.11 14.29 39.88
CA THR A 31 -25.19 15.21 39.44
C THR A 31 -25.28 15.55 37.94
N LEU A 32 -24.37 15.05 37.09
CA LEU A 32 -24.33 15.31 35.66
C LEU A 32 -25.63 14.91 34.95
N LYS A 33 -26.24 13.80 35.35
CA LYS A 33 -27.51 13.32 34.78
C LYS A 33 -28.68 14.31 34.94
N PHE A 34 -28.57 15.27 35.86
CA PHE A 34 -29.59 16.28 36.12
C PHE A 34 -29.29 17.63 35.44
N ARG A 35 -28.15 17.75 34.75
CA ARG A 35 -27.73 18.99 34.08
C ARG A 35 -27.85 18.83 32.56
N PHE A 36 -28.72 19.64 31.96
CA PHE A 36 -28.96 19.64 30.53
C PHE A 36 -28.95 21.08 29.98
N GLY A 37 -28.83 21.23 28.66
CA GLY A 37 -28.85 22.54 27.98
C GLY A 37 -27.52 23.28 27.87
N LYS A 38 -26.44 22.79 28.49
CA LYS A 38 -25.06 23.30 28.30
C LYS A 38 -24.14 22.21 27.74
N ARG A 39 -23.00 22.63 27.17
CA ARG A 39 -21.94 21.71 26.74
C ARG A 39 -21.36 20.92 27.92
N TYR A 40 -20.89 19.70 27.65
CA TYR A 40 -20.34 18.79 28.66
C TYR A 40 -19.28 19.45 29.56
N GLY A 41 -18.32 20.16 28.96
CA GLY A 41 -17.28 20.86 29.71
C GLY A 41 -17.81 21.94 30.65
N ALA A 42 -18.88 22.66 30.26
CA ALA A 42 -19.48 23.69 31.11
C ALA A 42 -20.24 23.08 32.29
N ASN A 43 -21.04 22.03 32.05
CA ASN A 43 -21.76 21.33 33.12
C ASN A 43 -20.79 20.72 34.14
N THR A 44 -19.76 20.03 33.67
CA THR A 44 -18.79 19.36 34.55
C THR A 44 -17.93 20.33 35.32
N LEU A 45 -17.59 21.48 34.74
CA LEU A 45 -16.89 22.56 35.45
C LEU A 45 -17.74 23.14 36.58
N GLU A 46 -19.01 23.46 36.31
CA GLU A 46 -19.95 23.95 37.33
C GLU A 46 -20.12 22.93 38.46
N ILE A 47 -20.31 21.65 38.13
CA ILE A 47 -20.41 20.57 39.12
C ILE A 47 -19.14 20.47 39.98
N ILE A 48 -17.97 20.47 39.36
CA ILE A 48 -16.69 20.37 40.09
C ILE A 48 -16.50 21.58 41.01
N GLN A 49 -16.90 22.77 40.56
CA GLN A 49 -16.85 23.98 41.36
C GLN A 49 -17.82 23.92 42.55
N GLU A 50 -19.08 23.51 42.34
CA GLU A 50 -20.07 23.31 43.41
C GLU A 50 -19.59 22.29 44.45
N LEU A 51 -18.99 21.19 44.01
CA LEU A 51 -18.44 20.16 44.90
C LEU A 51 -17.22 20.66 45.69
N ARG A 52 -16.42 21.56 45.11
CA ARG A 52 -15.30 22.22 45.79
C ARG A 52 -15.80 23.20 46.84
N GLU A 53 -16.79 24.02 46.52
CA GLU A 53 -17.42 24.96 47.45
C GLU A 53 -18.03 24.23 48.66
N LYS A 54 -18.63 23.05 48.43
CA LYS A 54 -19.17 22.18 49.49
C LYS A 54 -18.10 21.38 50.24
N GLY A 55 -16.82 21.52 49.91
CA GLY A 55 -15.71 20.80 50.54
C GLY A 55 -15.69 19.29 50.25
N MET A 56 -16.51 18.81 49.30
CA MET A 56 -16.59 17.38 48.94
C MET A 56 -15.39 16.93 48.10
N ILE A 57 -14.77 17.87 47.38
CA ILE A 57 -13.54 17.64 46.62
C ILE A 57 -12.48 18.62 47.13
N LYS A 58 -11.39 18.10 47.70
CA LYS A 58 -10.23 18.92 48.09
C LYS A 58 -9.65 19.59 46.85
N GLN A 59 -8.98 20.74 46.99
CA GLN A 59 -8.12 21.29 45.94
C GLN A 59 -6.95 20.32 45.69
N CYS A 60 -7.21 19.20 45.04
CA CYS A 60 -6.19 18.47 44.33
C CYS A 60 -6.04 19.18 42.99
N ASP A 61 -4.82 19.65 42.71
CA ASP A 61 -4.47 20.15 41.40
C ASP A 61 -4.87 19.10 40.36
N LEU A 62 -5.98 19.31 39.65
CA LEU A 62 -6.45 18.40 38.60
C LEU A 62 -5.40 18.21 37.50
N LYS A 63 -4.37 19.07 37.46
CA LYS A 63 -3.15 18.88 36.67
C LYS A 63 -2.44 17.54 36.95
N ASN A 64 -2.59 16.97 38.14
CA ASN A 64 -1.83 15.79 38.59
C ASN A 64 -2.68 14.53 38.81
N VAL A 65 -4.01 14.58 38.62
CA VAL A 65 -4.88 13.42 38.89
C VAL A 65 -4.75 12.33 37.82
N TYR A 66 -4.40 12.71 36.58
CA TYR A 66 -4.19 11.77 35.47
C TYR A 66 -2.74 11.25 35.34
N LEU A 67 -1.86 11.64 36.27
CA LEU A 67 -0.44 11.24 36.36
C LEU A 67 -0.15 10.34 37.58
N ARG A 68 -1.19 9.84 38.26
CA ARG A 68 -1.03 8.94 39.40
C ARG A 68 -0.78 7.52 38.90
N ASP A 69 0.50 7.13 38.99
CA ASP A 69 1.09 5.78 39.00
C ASP A 69 0.17 4.66 38.48
N SER A 70 0.27 4.36 37.19
CA SER A 70 -0.24 3.09 36.70
C SER A 70 0.51 1.96 37.42
N PRO A 71 -0.15 0.86 37.84
CA PRO A 71 0.54 -0.30 38.40
C PRO A 71 1.66 -0.85 37.49
N LEU A 72 1.63 -0.50 36.19
CA LEU A 72 2.66 -0.79 35.20
C LEU A 72 3.98 -0.02 35.38
N ASP A 73 3.97 1.14 36.06
CA ASP A 73 5.18 1.96 36.28
C ASP A 73 6.18 1.30 37.25
N LYS A 74 5.75 0.26 37.99
CA LYS A 74 6.62 -0.48 38.92
C LYS A 74 7.50 -1.52 38.21
N LEU A 75 7.26 -1.79 36.93
CA LEU A 75 8.01 -2.78 36.14
C LEU A 75 9.10 -2.17 35.25
N GLN A 76 9.18 -0.84 35.17
CA GLN A 76 10.27 -0.20 34.42
C GLN A 76 11.45 0.10 35.35
N PRO A 77 12.69 -0.28 34.97
CA PRO A 77 13.86 0.17 35.71
C PRO A 77 13.91 1.69 35.66
N LYS A 78 13.79 2.35 36.81
CA LYS A 78 13.99 3.79 36.91
C LYS A 78 15.43 4.09 36.48
N PRO A 79 15.67 4.92 35.45
CA PRO A 79 17.03 5.31 35.10
C PRO A 79 17.66 6.02 36.29
N SER A 80 18.92 5.69 36.54
CA SER A 80 19.71 6.21 37.66
C SER A 80 19.76 7.73 37.60
N VAL A 81 19.71 8.37 38.76
CA VAL A 81 19.66 9.84 38.96
C VAL A 81 20.86 10.56 38.31
N ASN A 82 21.90 9.83 37.92
CA ASN A 82 23.10 10.36 37.27
C ASN A 82 22.96 10.55 35.75
N ASP A 83 21.93 9.98 35.09
CA ASP A 83 21.70 10.18 33.65
C ASP A 83 20.95 11.50 33.34
N PHE A 84 20.43 12.18 34.37
CA PHE A 84 19.66 13.42 34.22
C PHE A 84 20.49 14.67 33.94
N LYS A 85 21.83 14.58 33.95
CA LYS A 85 22.71 15.74 33.72
C LYS A 85 23.15 15.95 32.27
N ILE A 86 22.77 15.05 31.34
CA ILE A 86 23.25 15.13 29.94
C ILE A 86 22.25 15.81 28.98
N ASN A 87 21.00 16.05 29.37
CA ASN A 87 19.99 16.50 28.39
C ASN A 87 19.04 17.61 28.87
N THR A 88 19.58 18.66 29.50
CA THR A 88 18.79 19.87 29.77
C THR A 88 18.38 20.60 28.48
N ASP A 89 19.12 20.41 27.38
CA ASP A 89 18.79 21.00 26.07
C ASP A 89 17.74 20.22 25.27
N LYS A 90 17.54 18.91 25.52
CA LYS A 90 16.48 18.13 24.85
C LYS A 90 15.11 18.21 25.53
N GLN A 91 15.04 18.66 26.79
CA GLN A 91 13.77 18.74 27.51
C GLN A 91 12.88 19.89 27.03
N GLN A 92 13.41 20.93 26.40
CA GLN A 92 12.56 22.00 25.84
C GLN A 92 11.81 21.52 24.57
N GLU A 93 12.36 20.57 23.81
CA GLU A 93 11.67 20.00 22.65
C GLU A 93 10.53 19.03 23.02
N THR A 94 10.64 18.33 24.15
CA THR A 94 9.61 17.36 24.56
C THR A 94 8.33 18.03 25.01
N VAL A 95 8.38 19.20 25.65
CA VAL A 95 7.17 19.95 26.06
C VAL A 95 6.38 20.46 24.84
N ASN A 96 7.08 20.90 23.78
CA ASN A 96 6.46 21.32 22.51
C ASN A 96 5.90 20.13 21.71
N ASN A 97 6.47 18.94 21.88
CA ASN A 97 6.04 17.74 21.15
C ASN A 97 4.68 17.20 21.64
N TYR A 98 4.33 17.34 22.92
CA TYR A 98 2.98 17.01 23.41
C TYR A 98 1.88 17.90 22.81
N GLN A 99 2.26 19.02 22.19
CA GLN A 99 1.35 19.96 21.53
C GLN A 99 1.19 19.71 20.03
N ARG A 100 2.02 18.86 19.40
CA ARG A 100 1.99 18.61 17.94
C ARG A 100 0.83 17.70 17.51
N TYR A 101 0.40 16.77 18.36
CA TYR A 101 -0.68 15.84 18.03
C TYR A 101 -1.83 15.95 19.01
N ILE A 102 -3.06 15.98 18.47
CA ILE A 102 -4.28 15.99 19.26
C ILE A 102 -4.53 14.55 19.75
N LEU A 103 -4.48 14.32 21.06
CA LEU A 103 -4.84 13.03 21.63
C LEU A 103 -6.30 12.69 21.28
N GLY A 104 -6.54 11.47 20.80
CA GLY A 104 -7.87 11.04 20.35
C GLY A 104 -8.21 11.47 18.92
N TYR A 105 -7.27 12.03 18.16
CA TYR A 105 -7.44 12.19 16.71
C TYR A 105 -7.66 10.84 16.04
N THR A 106 -8.83 10.67 15.42
CA THR A 106 -9.24 9.44 14.71
C THR A 106 -9.00 9.52 13.20
N GLY A 107 -8.43 10.63 12.71
CA GLY A 107 -8.16 10.81 11.29
C GLY A 107 -6.92 10.04 10.81
N TYR A 108 -6.62 10.19 9.53
CA TYR A 108 -5.54 9.43 8.88
C TYR A 108 -4.16 9.97 9.29
N ILE A 109 -3.31 9.07 9.80
CA ILE A 109 -1.86 9.29 9.98
C ILE A 109 -1.12 8.28 9.09
N PRO A 110 -0.32 8.74 8.11
CA PRO A 110 0.37 7.87 7.16
C PRO A 110 1.24 6.82 7.85
N GLY A 111 1.01 5.54 7.54
CA GLY A 111 1.78 4.42 8.11
C GLY A 111 1.42 4.00 9.53
N MET A 112 0.47 4.68 10.19
CA MET A 112 0.10 4.37 11.58
C MET A 112 -0.85 3.16 11.71
N HIS A 113 -1.63 2.87 10.67
CA HIS A 113 -2.66 1.82 10.65
C HIS A 113 -2.14 0.39 10.82
N PHE A 114 -0.83 0.16 10.78
CA PHE A 114 -0.20 -1.14 11.05
C PHE A 114 0.77 -1.11 12.24
N ARG A 115 0.80 -0.03 13.03
CA ARG A 115 1.75 0.13 14.14
C ARG A 115 1.00 0.18 15.47
N TYR A 116 1.35 -0.70 16.39
CA TYR A 116 0.69 -0.88 17.68
C TYR A 116 1.72 -1.09 18.80
N GLY A 117 1.29 -1.06 20.06
CA GLY A 117 2.14 -1.40 21.22
C GLY A 117 2.98 -0.26 21.80
N LYS A 118 2.85 0.96 21.28
CA LYS A 118 3.44 2.19 21.86
C LYS A 118 2.35 3.24 22.09
N THR A 119 2.69 4.32 22.80
CA THR A 119 1.74 5.43 23.01
C THR A 119 1.39 6.13 21.69
N PHE A 120 0.18 6.66 21.57
CA PHE A 120 -0.27 7.34 20.34
C PHE A 120 0.72 8.42 19.87
N CYS A 121 1.21 9.24 20.80
CA CYS A 121 2.14 10.32 20.50
C CYS A 121 3.45 9.81 19.88
N THR A 122 4.04 8.77 20.46
CA THR A 122 5.30 8.18 19.96
C THR A 122 5.09 7.53 18.58
N LEU A 123 3.96 6.85 18.37
CA LEU A 123 3.64 6.28 17.06
C LEU A 123 3.44 7.36 15.99
N ALA A 124 2.73 8.43 16.31
CA ALA A 124 2.48 9.54 15.39
C ALA A 124 3.79 10.23 14.97
N GLN A 125 4.69 10.46 15.93
CA GLN A 125 6.03 11.01 15.67
C GLN A 125 6.85 10.12 14.76
N GLU A 126 6.97 8.83 15.09
CA GLU A 126 7.73 7.89 14.25
C GLU A 126 7.12 7.78 12.85
N CYS A 127 5.80 7.86 12.70
CA CYS A 127 5.14 7.85 11.40
C CYS A 127 5.44 9.12 10.59
N GLU A 128 5.44 10.30 11.23
CA GLU A 128 5.81 11.57 10.60
C GLU A 128 7.27 11.55 10.14
N GLU A 129 8.20 11.13 10.99
CA GLU A 129 9.62 11.02 10.64
C GLU A 129 9.84 10.10 9.44
N ASN A 130 9.22 8.91 9.46
CA ASN A 130 9.29 7.98 8.34
C ASN A 130 8.69 8.56 7.05
N MET A 131 7.63 9.36 7.15
CA MET A 131 7.03 10.04 6.01
C MET A 131 7.95 11.12 5.45
N LEU A 132 8.58 11.93 6.30
CA LEU A 132 9.52 12.97 5.90
C LEU A 132 10.75 12.38 5.19
N VAL A 133 11.29 11.27 5.70
CA VAL A 133 12.39 10.53 5.06
C VAL A 133 11.96 10.00 3.69
N LYS A 134 10.75 9.44 3.55
CA LYS A 134 10.24 9.01 2.25
C LYS A 134 10.09 10.19 1.28
N LEU A 135 9.56 11.32 1.74
CA LEU A 135 9.40 12.52 0.92
C LEU A 135 10.75 13.05 0.44
N SER A 136 11.77 13.08 1.29
CA SER A 136 13.12 13.53 0.90
C SER A 136 13.79 12.56 -0.07
N SER A 137 13.65 11.24 0.12
CA SER A 137 14.17 10.26 -0.84
C SER A 137 13.50 10.36 -2.20
N GLU A 138 12.17 10.59 -2.24
CA GLU A 138 11.42 10.78 -3.48
C GLU A 138 11.80 12.08 -4.19
N GLN A 139 12.09 13.16 -3.44
CA GLN A 139 12.60 14.40 -4.03
C GLN A 139 13.97 14.19 -4.70
N SER A 140 14.90 13.53 -4.01
CA SER A 140 16.22 13.18 -4.56
C SER A 140 16.08 12.30 -5.81
N ARG A 141 15.22 11.28 -5.75
CA ARG A 141 14.93 10.42 -6.90
C ARG A 141 14.35 11.21 -8.07
N LYS A 142 13.40 12.12 -7.84
CA LYS A 142 12.87 13.03 -8.88
C LYS A 142 13.92 13.97 -9.43
N THR A 143 14.94 14.38 -8.65
CA THR A 143 16.03 15.20 -9.19
C THR A 143 16.98 14.41 -10.09
N ILE A 144 17.18 13.12 -9.82
CA ILE A 144 17.98 12.21 -10.64
C ILE A 144 17.20 11.77 -11.88
N ASP A 145 15.95 11.36 -11.67
CA ASP A 145 15.00 10.90 -12.69
C ASP A 145 14.32 12.05 -13.43
N LYS A 146 14.64 13.32 -13.12
CA LYS A 146 14.31 14.45 -14.01
C LYS A 146 15.05 14.13 -15.30
N PRO A 147 14.35 13.71 -16.37
CA PRO A 147 15.02 13.67 -17.64
C PRO A 147 15.41 15.12 -17.90
N VAL A 148 16.72 15.42 -17.92
CA VAL A 148 17.21 16.36 -18.92
C VAL A 148 16.45 15.94 -20.17
N ARG A 149 15.62 16.82 -20.73
CA ARG A 149 14.81 16.53 -21.91
C ARG A 149 15.74 16.26 -23.09
N PHE A 150 16.48 15.16 -23.05
CA PHE A 150 16.94 14.46 -24.22
C PHE A 150 15.66 13.95 -24.83
N LEU A 151 15.11 14.77 -25.74
CA LEU A 151 14.27 14.24 -26.80
C LEU A 151 14.97 12.96 -27.26
N PRO A 152 14.30 11.79 -27.24
CA PRO A 152 14.93 10.58 -27.74
C PRO A 152 15.46 10.91 -29.14
N PRO A 153 16.74 10.63 -29.44
CA PRO A 153 17.30 10.96 -30.73
C PRO A 153 16.36 10.40 -31.79
N LYS A 154 15.92 11.28 -32.70
CA LYS A 154 14.98 10.90 -33.77
C LYS A 154 15.62 9.74 -34.52
N MET A 155 15.09 8.52 -34.35
CA MET A 155 15.67 7.32 -34.94
C MET A 155 15.69 7.49 -36.45
N VAL A 156 16.89 7.58 -37.02
CA VAL A 156 17.07 7.56 -38.46
C VAL A 156 17.05 6.09 -38.89
N PRO A 157 16.20 5.69 -39.85
CA PRO A 157 16.19 4.31 -40.32
C PRO A 157 17.52 4.00 -41.02
N ASP A 158 18.34 3.19 -40.36
CA ASP A 158 19.63 2.72 -40.86
C ASP A 158 19.40 1.63 -41.92
N LYS A 159 19.15 2.06 -43.16
CA LYS A 159 18.98 1.16 -44.31
C LYS A 159 20.27 0.42 -44.69
N ALA A 160 21.43 0.88 -44.23
CA ALA A 160 22.75 0.35 -44.58
C ALA A 160 23.20 -0.80 -43.65
N ASN A 161 22.49 -1.02 -42.53
CA ASN A 161 22.86 -2.07 -41.60
C ASN A 161 22.64 -3.47 -42.19
N MET A 162 23.72 -4.10 -42.66
CA MET A 162 23.68 -5.44 -43.25
C MET A 162 23.05 -6.48 -42.33
N ARG A 163 23.18 -6.31 -41.00
CA ARG A 163 22.57 -7.22 -40.02
C ARG A 163 21.06 -7.08 -40.01
N LEU A 164 20.53 -5.85 -40.10
CA LEU A 164 19.09 -5.62 -40.23
C LEU A 164 18.57 -6.18 -41.54
N GLN A 165 19.24 -5.93 -42.66
CA GLN A 165 18.87 -6.49 -43.97
C GLN A 165 18.83 -8.03 -43.95
N HIS A 166 19.85 -8.66 -43.36
CA HIS A 166 19.90 -10.11 -43.21
C HIS A 166 18.73 -10.63 -42.36
N THR A 167 18.43 -9.99 -41.22
CA THR A 167 17.28 -10.39 -40.38
C THR A 167 15.94 -10.21 -41.09
N LEU A 168 15.78 -9.13 -41.86
CA LEU A 168 14.56 -8.82 -42.60
C LEU A 168 14.35 -9.82 -43.75
N ASN A 169 15.42 -10.18 -44.46
CA ASN A 169 15.41 -11.22 -45.50
C ASN A 169 15.14 -12.61 -44.92
N LYS A 170 15.69 -12.94 -43.75
CA LYS A 170 15.40 -14.19 -43.02
C LYS A 170 13.92 -14.27 -42.64
N TYR A 171 13.35 -13.16 -42.15
CA TYR A 171 11.94 -13.09 -41.78
C TYR A 171 11.03 -13.26 -43.00
N LYS A 172 11.30 -12.57 -44.11
CA LYS A 172 10.56 -12.74 -45.37
C LYS A 172 10.57 -14.19 -45.85
N ARG A 173 11.75 -14.81 -45.92
CA ARG A 173 11.91 -16.24 -46.27
C ARG A 173 11.17 -17.20 -45.34
N SER A 174 10.95 -16.82 -44.08
CA SER A 174 10.20 -17.64 -43.12
C SER A 174 8.69 -17.53 -43.31
N LYS A 175 8.21 -16.42 -43.88
CA LYS A 175 6.79 -16.18 -44.18
C LYS A 175 6.38 -16.58 -45.59
N ASP A 176 7.34 -16.79 -46.49
CA ASP A 176 7.06 -17.37 -47.79
C ASP A 176 6.41 -18.75 -47.60
N PHE A 177 5.27 -18.96 -48.24
CA PHE A 177 4.52 -20.20 -48.18
C PHE A 177 5.40 -21.34 -48.69
N LYS A 178 5.80 -22.23 -47.79
CA LYS A 178 6.47 -23.47 -48.18
C LYS A 178 5.39 -24.45 -48.56
N ASP A 179 5.47 -24.94 -49.78
CA ASP A 179 4.59 -25.98 -50.30
C ASP A 179 4.92 -27.30 -49.58
N HIS A 180 4.37 -27.45 -48.37
CA HIS A 180 4.54 -28.65 -47.56
C HIS A 180 3.70 -29.75 -48.19
N LYS A 181 4.31 -30.50 -49.11
CA LYS A 181 3.70 -31.71 -49.67
C LYS A 181 3.42 -32.68 -48.52
N VAL A 182 2.14 -32.96 -48.32
CA VAL A 182 1.66 -33.94 -47.34
C VAL A 182 2.26 -35.30 -47.71
N SER A 183 3.06 -35.89 -46.82
CA SER A 183 3.76 -37.17 -47.02
C SER A 183 3.51 -38.11 -45.84
N SER A 184 3.73 -39.41 -46.02
CA SER A 184 3.55 -40.40 -44.96
C SER A 184 4.40 -40.12 -43.71
N GLU A 185 5.56 -39.47 -43.83
CA GLU A 185 6.42 -39.15 -42.68
C GLU A 185 5.92 -37.94 -41.86
N LEU A 186 5.17 -37.04 -42.49
CA LEU A 186 4.60 -35.84 -41.89
C LEU A 186 3.10 -35.77 -42.24
N PRO A 187 2.27 -36.66 -41.67
CA PRO A 187 0.84 -36.68 -41.93
C PRO A 187 0.18 -35.42 -41.38
N PRO A 188 -0.98 -35.02 -41.92
CA PRO A 188 -1.71 -33.85 -41.46
C PRO A 188 -2.11 -33.97 -39.99
N ILE A 189 -2.17 -32.82 -39.32
CA ILE A 189 -2.57 -32.73 -37.92
C ILE A 189 -4.06 -33.04 -37.73
N ALA A 190 -4.43 -33.45 -36.52
CA ALA A 190 -5.83 -33.58 -36.14
C ALA A 190 -6.57 -32.23 -36.33
N GLY A 191 -7.74 -32.28 -36.94
CA GLY A 191 -8.50 -31.08 -37.34
C GLY A 191 -8.30 -30.66 -38.81
N TYR A 192 -7.42 -31.33 -39.56
CA TYR A 192 -7.34 -31.15 -41.01
C TYR A 192 -8.66 -31.56 -41.69
N THR A 193 -9.26 -30.64 -42.45
CA THR A 193 -10.56 -30.81 -43.12
C THR A 193 -10.43 -31.15 -44.60
N GLY A 194 -9.21 -31.21 -45.15
CA GLY A 194 -8.96 -31.55 -46.55
C GLY A 194 -9.08 -33.06 -46.82
N HIS A 195 -9.13 -33.41 -48.11
CA HIS A 195 -9.22 -34.81 -48.53
C HIS A 195 -7.88 -35.54 -48.37
N ILE A 196 -7.90 -36.69 -47.67
CA ILE A 196 -6.76 -37.60 -47.62
C ILE A 196 -7.06 -38.80 -48.53
N PRO A 197 -6.36 -38.91 -49.68
CA PRO A 197 -6.61 -39.99 -50.61
C PRO A 197 -6.33 -41.36 -49.97
N ARG A 198 -7.13 -42.36 -50.36
CA ARG A 198 -7.08 -43.76 -49.85
C ARG A 198 -7.36 -43.95 -48.36
N LEU A 199 -7.69 -42.88 -47.62
CA LEU A 199 -8.24 -42.94 -46.26
C LEU A 199 -9.76 -43.19 -46.33
N LYS A 200 -10.18 -44.35 -46.85
CA LYS A 200 -11.59 -44.78 -46.71
C LYS A 200 -11.83 -45.31 -45.29
N VAL A 201 -13.06 -45.20 -44.81
CA VAL A 201 -13.57 -45.75 -43.53
C VAL A 201 -13.55 -47.29 -43.57
N SER A 202 -12.37 -47.86 -43.78
CA SER A 202 -12.13 -49.28 -43.53
C SER A 202 -11.99 -49.48 -42.02
N ASN A 203 -12.29 -50.67 -41.52
CA ASN A 203 -12.27 -50.99 -40.08
C ASN A 203 -10.94 -50.62 -39.38
N ILE A 204 -9.85 -50.45 -40.14
CA ILE A 204 -8.52 -50.08 -39.66
C ILE A 204 -8.40 -48.55 -39.41
N ALA A 205 -9.11 -47.71 -40.17
CA ALA A 205 -9.06 -46.25 -40.02
C ALA A 205 -9.91 -45.74 -38.84
N VAL A 206 -10.93 -46.53 -38.44
CA VAL A 206 -11.85 -46.20 -37.35
C VAL A 206 -11.23 -46.44 -35.97
N SER A 207 -10.33 -47.42 -35.86
CA SER A 207 -9.75 -47.85 -34.58
C SER A 207 -8.44 -47.14 -34.21
N LEU A 208 -7.84 -46.35 -35.12
CA LEU A 208 -6.55 -45.71 -34.92
C LEU A 208 -6.67 -44.18 -34.86
N PRO A 209 -5.81 -43.49 -34.09
CA PRO A 209 -5.75 -42.04 -34.08
C PRO A 209 -5.54 -41.46 -35.48
N PHE A 210 -6.17 -40.31 -35.75
CA PHE A 210 -6.20 -39.68 -37.08
C PHE A 210 -4.84 -39.60 -37.79
N HIS A 211 -3.78 -39.15 -37.10
CA HIS A 211 -2.45 -39.00 -37.68
C HIS A 211 -1.85 -40.34 -38.15
N HIS A 212 -2.15 -41.43 -37.45
CA HIS A 212 -1.67 -42.77 -37.80
C HIS A 212 -2.44 -43.31 -39.01
N SER A 213 -3.76 -43.15 -39.02
CA SER A 213 -4.61 -43.51 -40.16
C SER A 213 -4.20 -42.73 -41.43
N ALA A 214 -3.96 -41.43 -41.30
CA ALA A 214 -3.47 -40.57 -42.37
C ALA A 214 -2.10 -41.03 -42.91
N LYS A 215 -1.14 -41.37 -42.03
CA LYS A 215 0.16 -41.94 -42.42
C LYS A 215 0.00 -43.20 -43.27
N LEU A 216 -0.87 -44.13 -42.86
CA LEU A 216 -1.14 -45.36 -43.61
C LEU A 216 -1.82 -45.11 -44.97
N GLY A 217 -2.72 -44.13 -45.05
CA GLY A 217 -3.36 -43.76 -46.32
C GLY A 217 -2.34 -43.22 -47.32
N LEU A 218 -1.46 -42.32 -46.86
CA LEU A 218 -0.41 -41.72 -47.67
C LEU A 218 0.66 -42.73 -48.09
N SER A 219 1.07 -43.64 -47.19
CA SER A 219 2.07 -44.68 -47.53
C SER A 219 1.57 -45.63 -48.62
N LYS A 220 0.27 -45.96 -48.62
CA LYS A 220 -0.36 -46.75 -49.70
C LYS A 220 -0.31 -46.05 -51.05
N ILE A 221 -0.31 -44.72 -51.08
CA ILE A 221 -0.19 -43.96 -52.33
C ILE A 221 1.26 -43.94 -52.76
N GLU A 222 2.18 -43.63 -51.86
CA GLU A 222 3.62 -43.64 -52.14
C GLU A 222 4.06 -45.01 -52.71
N ASN A 223 3.55 -46.11 -52.15
CA ASN A 223 3.83 -47.45 -52.67
C ASN A 223 3.22 -47.70 -54.05
N ALA A 224 1.97 -47.31 -54.28
CA ALA A 224 1.36 -47.49 -55.61
C ALA A 224 1.98 -46.60 -56.69
N VAL A 225 2.45 -45.39 -56.33
CA VAL A 225 3.23 -44.55 -57.24
C VAL A 225 4.54 -45.26 -57.58
N LYS A 226 5.25 -45.81 -56.58
CA LYS A 226 6.48 -46.59 -56.81
C LYS A 226 6.24 -47.80 -57.72
N GLU A 227 5.12 -48.50 -57.55
CA GLU A 227 4.71 -49.63 -58.39
C GLU A 227 4.41 -49.21 -59.84
N CYS A 228 3.77 -48.06 -60.06
CA CYS A 228 3.50 -47.54 -61.42
C CYS A 228 4.73 -46.94 -62.11
N THR A 229 5.75 -46.50 -61.37
CA THR A 229 7.00 -45.95 -61.93
C THR A 229 8.05 -47.02 -62.25
N ARG A 230 7.76 -48.29 -61.97
CA ARG A 230 8.58 -49.46 -62.29
C ARG A 230 8.09 -50.09 -63.59
#